data_AF-A0A961BW78-F1
#
_entry.id   AF-A0A961BW78-F1
#
_cell.length_a   1.000
_cell.length_b   1.000
_cell.length_c   1.000
_cell.angle_alpha   90.00
_cell.angle_beta   90.00
_cell.angle_gamma   90.00
#
_symmetry.space_group_name_H-M   'P 1'
#
loop_
_entity.id
_entity.type
_entity.pdbx_description
1 polymer ?
#
loop_
_entity_poly.entity_id
_entity_poly.type
_entity_poly.pdbx_seq_one_letter_code
_entity_poly.pdbx_strand_id
1 'polypeptide(L)'
;MESPRIGELGFKERPDYEFRAKYEDEYIEPLSRPAGIEPFDDPRRTVQRINPEFESGPEYQTNCADCSRCFERTWRGSAEEAAGRRPLFVTESGDNYCEGEYQERLEEWAGAPFKPLASPDQLHDRLAGSGHGASAMIVSFGQDRNGSPYAHAYNAVNYRGQVTVVDAQEGIVPGWNSESLHPDLPSGGEHFAMAWDKEGRRIW
;
A
#
# COMPACT_ATOMS: atom_id res chain seq x y z
N MET A 1 18.97 -31.84 -11.56
CA MET A 1 18.95 -30.42 -11.14
C MET A 1 17.66 -29.85 -11.67
N GLU A 2 16.61 -29.87 -10.86
CA GLU A 2 15.30 -29.34 -11.24
C GLU A 2 15.36 -27.82 -11.25
N SER A 3 14.87 -27.19 -12.33
CA SER A 3 14.61 -25.75 -12.33
C SER A 3 13.57 -25.42 -11.25
N PRO A 4 13.71 -24.30 -10.53
CA PRO A 4 12.66 -23.88 -9.62
C PRO A 4 11.38 -23.65 -10.44
N ARG A 5 10.28 -24.24 -9.98
CA ARG A 5 8.95 -23.95 -10.50
C ARG A 5 8.72 -22.45 -10.36
N ILE A 6 8.34 -21.80 -11.45
CA ILE A 6 7.80 -20.45 -11.46
C ILE A 6 6.74 -20.41 -10.37
N GLY A 7 7.01 -19.67 -9.29
CA GLY A 7 6.10 -19.51 -8.17
C GLY A 7 4.73 -19.06 -8.68
N GLU A 8 3.67 -19.47 -8.00
CA GLU A 8 2.31 -19.00 -8.27
C GLU A 8 2.36 -17.48 -8.47
N LEU A 9 2.05 -17.02 -9.69
CA LEU A 9 2.05 -15.60 -10.02
C LEU A 9 1.10 -14.90 -9.06
N GLY A 10 1.62 -14.01 -8.21
CA GLY A 10 0.81 -13.19 -7.33
C GLY A 10 -0.27 -12.40 -8.10
N PHE A 11 -1.18 -11.78 -7.37
CA PHE A 11 -2.27 -10.98 -7.92
C PHE A 11 -1.85 -9.59 -8.40
N LYS A 12 -0.59 -9.17 -8.20
CA LYS A 12 -0.10 -7.84 -8.62
C LYS A 12 -0.43 -7.45 -10.06
N GLU A 13 -0.37 -8.40 -11.00
CA GLU A 13 -0.68 -8.16 -12.43
C GLU A 13 -2.16 -8.37 -12.79
N ARG A 14 -3.01 -8.74 -11.82
CA ARG A 14 -4.43 -9.03 -11.98
C ARG A 14 -5.28 -7.97 -11.29
N PRO A 15 -6.50 -7.67 -11.79
CA PRO A 15 -7.42 -6.76 -11.12
C PRO A 15 -7.60 -7.08 -9.63
N ASP A 16 -7.65 -6.06 -8.78
CA ASP A 16 -7.61 -6.29 -7.32
C ASP A 16 -8.86 -7.00 -6.79
N TYR A 17 -10.00 -6.83 -7.47
CA TYR A 17 -11.22 -7.58 -7.17
C TYR A 17 -11.03 -9.11 -7.24
N GLU A 18 -10.09 -9.61 -8.07
CA GLU A 18 -9.81 -11.05 -8.14
C GLU A 18 -9.08 -11.57 -6.90
N PHE A 19 -8.29 -10.70 -6.24
CA PHE A 19 -7.68 -11.03 -4.95
C PHE A 19 -8.73 -10.97 -3.84
N ARG A 20 -9.53 -9.90 -3.79
CA ARG A 20 -10.60 -9.73 -2.79
C ARG A 20 -11.65 -10.83 -2.85
N ALA A 21 -11.94 -11.38 -4.02
CA ALA A 21 -12.85 -12.52 -4.19
C ALA A 21 -12.42 -13.79 -3.42
N LYS A 22 -11.13 -13.94 -3.05
CA LYS A 22 -10.68 -15.05 -2.17
C LYS A 22 -11.11 -14.87 -0.72
N TYR A 23 -11.49 -13.65 -0.36
CA TYR A 23 -11.75 -13.14 0.98
C TYR A 23 -13.04 -12.31 0.95
N GLU A 24 -14.04 -12.74 0.18
CA GLU A 24 -15.24 -11.94 -0.14
C GLU A 24 -16.01 -11.45 1.09
N ASP A 25 -15.86 -12.16 2.21
CA ASP A 25 -16.48 -11.83 3.49
C ASP A 25 -15.75 -10.75 4.31
N GLU A 26 -14.62 -10.24 3.81
CA GLU A 26 -13.83 -9.22 4.49
C GLU A 26 -13.93 -7.82 3.85
N TYR A 27 -14.47 -7.71 2.63
CA TYR A 27 -14.44 -6.47 1.85
C TYR A 27 -15.83 -5.92 1.50
N ILE A 28 -15.92 -4.59 1.51
CA ILE A 28 -17.00 -3.82 0.90
C ILE A 28 -16.46 -3.36 -0.45
N GLU A 29 -16.91 -4.02 -1.52
CA GLU A 29 -16.42 -3.71 -2.86
C GLU A 29 -16.67 -2.23 -3.22
N PRO A 30 -15.69 -1.57 -3.84
CA PRO A 30 -15.79 -0.17 -4.22
C PRO A 30 -16.76 0.03 -5.38
N LEU A 31 -17.08 1.27 -5.69
CA LEU A 31 -17.90 1.59 -6.87
C LEU A 31 -17.11 1.55 -8.18
N SER A 32 -15.78 1.36 -8.11
CA SER A 32 -14.87 1.32 -9.27
C SER A 32 -14.99 2.56 -10.15
N ARG A 33 -14.96 3.74 -9.53
CA ARG A 33 -15.12 5.05 -10.20
C ARG A 33 -13.93 5.49 -11.06
N PRO A 34 -12.65 5.17 -10.72
CA PRO A 34 -11.52 5.59 -11.52
C PRO A 34 -11.57 4.99 -12.93
N ALA A 35 -11.41 5.86 -13.94
CA ALA A 35 -11.23 5.43 -15.33
C ALA A 35 -10.04 6.16 -15.92
N GLY A 36 -9.17 5.43 -16.62
CA GLY A 36 -8.06 5.95 -17.42
C GLY A 36 -7.01 6.72 -16.62
N ILE A 37 -5.84 6.13 -16.43
CA ILE A 37 -4.69 6.81 -15.83
C ILE A 37 -3.45 6.55 -16.67
N GLU A 38 -2.63 7.59 -16.84
CA GLU A 38 -1.30 7.42 -17.40
C GLU A 38 -0.39 6.76 -16.35
N PRO A 39 0.38 5.72 -16.72
CA PRO A 39 1.30 5.09 -15.79
C PRO A 39 2.32 6.13 -15.30
N PHE A 40 2.60 6.07 -14.00
CA PHE A 40 3.57 6.92 -13.31
C PHE A 40 3.22 8.42 -13.32
N ASP A 41 1.92 8.77 -13.39
CA ASP A 41 1.44 10.16 -13.26
C ASP A 41 1.68 10.73 -11.84
N ASP A 42 1.51 12.04 -11.66
CA ASP A 42 1.77 12.74 -10.38
C ASP A 42 1.09 12.02 -9.20
N PRO A 43 1.86 11.50 -8.22
CA PRO A 43 1.30 10.74 -7.11
C PRO A 43 0.28 11.54 -6.31
N ARG A 44 0.38 12.88 -6.27
CA ARG A 44 -0.60 13.74 -5.57
C ARG A 44 -1.97 13.73 -6.23
N ARG A 45 -2.05 13.45 -7.54
CA ARG A 45 -3.33 13.29 -8.26
C ARG A 45 -3.83 11.85 -8.16
N THR A 46 -2.90 10.89 -8.19
CA THR A 46 -3.19 9.46 -8.11
C THR A 46 -3.86 9.10 -6.78
N VAL A 47 -3.31 9.55 -5.65
CA VAL A 47 -3.82 9.20 -4.30
C VAL A 47 -5.27 9.64 -4.08
N GLN A 48 -5.69 10.76 -4.66
CA GLN A 48 -7.02 11.35 -4.48
C GLN A 48 -8.17 10.48 -5.02
N ARG A 49 -7.84 9.41 -5.76
CA ARG A 49 -8.81 8.52 -6.42
C ARG A 49 -8.87 7.14 -5.78
N ILE A 50 -7.90 6.81 -4.92
CA ILE A 50 -7.76 5.45 -4.39
C ILE A 50 -8.80 5.19 -3.31
N ASN A 51 -8.92 6.09 -2.32
CA ASN A 51 -9.83 5.93 -1.20
C ASN A 51 -10.83 7.10 -1.08
N PRO A 52 -11.73 7.28 -2.06
CA PRO A 52 -12.65 8.43 -2.09
C PRO A 52 -13.64 8.45 -0.91
N GLU A 53 -13.81 7.32 -0.23
CA GLU A 53 -14.74 7.14 0.89
C GLU A 53 -14.04 7.21 2.26
N PHE A 54 -12.79 7.68 2.35
CA PHE A 54 -12.05 7.76 3.62
C PHE A 54 -12.85 8.44 4.76
N GLU A 55 -13.56 9.52 4.44
CA GLU A 55 -14.39 10.29 5.38
C GLU A 55 -15.73 9.61 5.72
N SER A 56 -16.07 8.51 5.05
CA SER A 56 -17.37 7.84 5.19
C SER A 56 -17.43 6.90 6.40
N GLY A 57 -16.28 6.48 6.96
CA GLY A 57 -16.27 5.72 8.21
C GLY A 57 -15.08 4.78 8.42
N PRO A 58 -15.08 4.04 9.55
CA PRO A 58 -14.01 3.12 9.95
C PRO A 58 -13.63 2.08 8.89
N GLU A 59 -14.58 1.67 8.04
CA GLU A 59 -14.40 0.72 6.95
C GLU A 59 -13.30 1.19 5.98
N TYR A 60 -13.26 2.48 5.68
CA TYR A 60 -12.31 3.11 4.76
C TYR A 60 -11.14 3.77 5.48
N GLN A 61 -11.15 3.79 6.81
CA GLN A 61 -10.02 4.23 7.65
C GLN A 61 -9.17 3.04 8.12
N THR A 62 -9.59 1.80 7.83
CA THR A 62 -8.91 0.56 8.24
C THR A 62 -8.39 -0.27 7.03
N ASN A 63 -8.56 0.23 5.81
CA ASN A 63 -8.25 -0.46 4.55
C ASN A 63 -6.85 -0.13 3.96
N CYS A 64 -5.87 0.24 4.78
CA CYS A 64 -4.56 0.72 4.30
C CYS A 64 -3.84 -0.27 3.37
N ALA A 65 -3.95 -1.58 3.62
CA ALA A 65 -3.40 -2.62 2.77
C ALA A 65 -4.03 -2.64 1.37
N ASP A 66 -5.36 -2.58 1.26
CA ASP A 66 -6.07 -2.49 -0.02
C ASP A 66 -5.76 -1.19 -0.77
N CYS A 67 -5.67 -0.07 -0.05
CA CYS A 67 -5.21 1.20 -0.60
C CYS A 67 -3.80 1.08 -1.19
N SER A 68 -2.89 0.38 -0.51
CA SER A 68 -1.52 0.20 -0.99
C SER A 68 -1.44 -0.65 -2.26
N ARG A 69 -2.25 -1.72 -2.37
CA ARG A 69 -2.39 -2.53 -3.59
C ARG A 69 -2.99 -1.73 -4.75
N CYS A 70 -4.12 -1.06 -4.50
CA CYS A 70 -4.82 -0.27 -5.49
C CYS A 70 -3.95 0.88 -6.01
N PHE A 71 -3.19 1.53 -5.12
CA PHE A 71 -2.22 2.54 -5.53
C PHE A 71 -1.10 1.95 -6.41
N GLU A 72 -0.49 0.82 -6.04
CA GLU A 72 0.58 0.21 -6.85
C GLU A 72 0.09 -0.16 -8.25
N ARG A 73 -1.13 -0.68 -8.38
CA ARG A 73 -1.75 -0.96 -9.69
C ARG A 73 -2.04 0.31 -10.48
N THR A 74 -2.60 1.32 -9.81
CA THR A 74 -2.94 2.61 -10.40
C THR A 74 -1.70 3.36 -10.87
N TRP A 75 -0.63 3.34 -10.06
CA TRP A 75 0.70 3.86 -10.40
C TRP A 75 1.25 3.21 -11.68
N ARG A 76 0.94 1.93 -11.92
CA ARG A 76 1.34 1.20 -13.13
C ARG A 76 0.35 1.31 -14.30
N GLY A 77 -0.66 2.18 -14.21
CA GLY A 77 -1.61 2.42 -15.30
C GLY A 77 -2.90 1.61 -15.22
N SER A 78 -3.07 0.75 -14.21
CA SER A 78 -4.32 0.01 -13.98
C SER A 78 -5.11 0.74 -12.90
N ALA A 79 -6.04 1.61 -13.30
CA ALA A 79 -6.83 2.40 -12.35
C ALA A 79 -7.69 1.50 -11.45
N GLU A 80 -7.50 1.61 -10.13
CA GLU A 80 -8.21 0.85 -9.11
C GLU A 80 -8.75 1.80 -8.03
N GLU A 81 -9.85 1.41 -7.40
CA GLU A 81 -10.41 2.03 -6.19
C GLU A 81 -10.31 1.02 -5.05
N ALA A 82 -9.96 1.48 -3.86
CA ALA A 82 -9.81 0.64 -2.69
C ALA A 82 -11.18 0.26 -2.11
N ALA A 83 -11.33 -1.00 -1.73
CA ALA A 83 -12.46 -1.50 -0.98
C ALA A 83 -12.43 -1.01 0.47
N GLY A 84 -13.60 -0.93 1.10
CA GLY A 84 -13.72 -0.80 2.55
C GLY A 84 -13.52 -2.15 3.23
N ARG A 85 -13.16 -2.15 4.52
CA ARG A 85 -13.17 -3.34 5.38
C ARG A 85 -14.58 -3.59 5.91
N ARG A 86 -15.05 -4.83 5.86
CA ARG A 86 -16.33 -5.19 6.49
C ARG A 86 -16.21 -5.10 8.02
N PRO A 87 -17.19 -4.49 8.71
CA PRO A 87 -17.22 -4.47 10.17
C PRO A 87 -17.34 -5.89 10.75
N LEU A 88 -16.57 -6.18 11.80
CA LEU A 88 -16.70 -7.43 12.56
C LEU A 88 -17.86 -7.36 13.55
N PHE A 89 -18.02 -6.20 14.18
CA PHE A 89 -19.10 -5.92 15.13
C PHE A 89 -19.32 -4.41 15.27
N VAL A 90 -20.43 -4.05 15.89
CA VAL A 90 -20.74 -2.67 16.29
C VAL A 90 -20.36 -2.50 17.76
N THR A 91 -19.61 -1.45 18.08
CA THR A 91 -19.22 -1.09 19.44
C THR A 91 -20.42 -0.65 20.27
N GLU A 92 -20.26 -0.55 21.59
CA GLU A 92 -21.30 -0.02 22.48
C GLU A 92 -21.69 1.43 22.16
N SER A 93 -20.76 2.21 21.57
CA SER A 93 -21.02 3.58 21.10
C SER A 93 -21.81 3.64 19.80
N GLY A 94 -22.03 2.49 19.12
CA GLY A 94 -22.72 2.42 17.84
C GLY A 94 -21.79 2.53 16.62
N ASP A 95 -20.48 2.51 16.82
CA ASP A 95 -19.49 2.61 15.75
C ASP A 95 -19.13 1.23 15.21
N ASN A 96 -18.81 1.15 13.91
CA ASN A 96 -18.31 -0.09 13.33
C ASN A 96 -16.86 -0.34 13.76
N TYR A 97 -16.59 -1.51 14.30
CA TYR A 97 -15.21 -1.99 14.49
C TYR A 97 -14.79 -2.81 13.27
N CYS A 98 -13.75 -2.33 12.59
CA CYS A 98 -13.13 -3.02 11.46
C CYS A 98 -11.75 -3.55 11.86
N GLU A 99 -11.38 -4.72 11.36
CA GLU A 99 -10.02 -5.24 11.49
C GLU A 99 -9.23 -4.96 10.21
N GLY A 100 -8.03 -4.42 10.37
CA GLY A 100 -7.08 -4.23 9.28
C GLY A 100 -6.56 -5.55 8.73
N GLU A 101 -5.92 -5.50 7.56
CA GLU A 101 -5.29 -6.68 7.00
C GLU A 101 -3.90 -6.91 7.61
N TYR A 102 -3.53 -8.17 7.77
CA TYR A 102 -2.19 -8.55 8.16
C TYR A 102 -1.23 -8.51 6.95
N GLN A 103 0.07 -8.35 7.23
CA GLN A 103 1.13 -8.24 6.21
C GLN A 103 1.09 -9.38 5.17
N GLU A 104 0.73 -10.60 5.58
CA GLU A 104 0.70 -11.78 4.72
C GLU A 104 -0.27 -11.63 3.54
N ARG A 105 -1.33 -10.81 3.67
CA ARG A 105 -2.26 -10.55 2.55
C ARG A 105 -1.57 -9.79 1.42
N LEU A 106 -0.71 -8.83 1.77
CA LEU A 106 0.07 -8.07 0.80
C LEU A 106 1.17 -8.93 0.17
N GLU A 107 1.77 -9.84 0.94
CA GLU A 107 2.76 -10.80 0.42
C GLU A 107 2.15 -11.81 -0.55
N GLU A 108 0.97 -12.33 -0.21
CA GLU A 108 0.19 -13.21 -1.08
C GLU A 108 -0.19 -12.50 -2.38
N TRP A 109 -0.71 -11.28 -2.27
CA TRP A 109 -1.02 -10.45 -3.43
C TRP A 109 0.22 -10.19 -4.30
N ALA A 110 1.37 -9.89 -3.68
CA ALA A 110 2.61 -9.64 -4.40
C ALA A 110 3.25 -10.92 -4.97
N GLY A 111 2.90 -12.09 -4.44
CA GLY A 111 3.57 -13.37 -4.71
C GLY A 111 5.00 -13.42 -4.15
N ALA A 112 5.32 -12.59 -3.15
CA ALA A 112 6.66 -12.47 -2.59
C ALA A 112 6.65 -11.86 -1.18
N PRO A 113 7.56 -12.29 -0.29
CA PRO A 113 7.61 -11.77 1.08
C PRO A 113 8.12 -10.32 1.11
N PHE A 114 7.79 -9.59 2.18
CA PHE A 114 8.50 -8.37 2.51
C PHE A 114 9.91 -8.68 3.02
N LYS A 115 10.79 -7.68 2.96
CA LYS A 115 12.11 -7.72 3.61
C LYS A 115 12.23 -6.58 4.62
N PRO A 116 12.80 -6.83 5.80
CA PRO A 116 13.05 -5.78 6.78
C PRO A 116 13.98 -4.71 6.20
N LEU A 117 13.71 -3.45 6.53
CA LEU A 117 14.57 -2.31 6.23
C LEU A 117 15.54 -2.11 7.39
N ALA A 118 16.84 -2.21 7.12
CA ALA A 118 17.87 -1.82 8.08
C ALA A 118 17.94 -0.29 8.24
N SER A 119 17.69 0.44 7.16
CA SER A 119 17.46 1.89 7.20
C SER A 119 16.53 2.33 6.07
N PRO A 120 15.72 3.38 6.28
CA PRO A 120 14.98 4.05 5.21
C PRO A 120 15.88 4.47 4.03
N ASP A 121 17.07 5.03 4.31
CA ASP A 121 17.98 5.53 3.27
C ASP A 121 18.34 4.48 2.21
N GLN A 122 18.49 3.20 2.59
CA GLN A 122 18.78 2.14 1.63
C GLN A 122 17.65 1.95 0.61
N LEU A 123 16.40 2.02 1.07
CA LEU A 123 15.24 1.94 0.19
C LEU A 123 15.14 3.20 -0.68
N HIS A 124 15.36 4.38 -0.09
CA HIS A 124 15.40 5.64 -0.83
C HIS A 124 16.39 5.57 -1.99
N ASP A 125 17.65 5.23 -1.71
CA ASP A 125 18.72 5.18 -2.70
C ASP A 125 18.43 4.14 -3.78
N ARG A 126 17.83 3.01 -3.38
CA ARG A 126 17.41 1.97 -4.32
C ARG A 126 16.33 2.46 -5.28
N LEU A 127 15.32 3.17 -4.79
CA LEU A 127 14.25 3.76 -5.61
C LEU A 127 14.78 4.91 -6.47
N ALA A 128 15.62 5.78 -5.91
CA ALA A 128 16.25 6.88 -6.62
C ALA A 128 17.09 6.37 -7.80
N GLY A 129 17.97 5.39 -7.55
CA GLY A 129 18.83 4.77 -8.56
C GLY A 129 18.07 3.95 -9.62
N SER A 130 16.87 3.48 -9.31
CA SER A 130 16.00 2.76 -10.27
C SER A 130 15.21 3.71 -11.18
N GLY A 131 15.20 5.01 -10.87
CA GLY A 131 14.63 6.04 -11.71
C GLY A 131 13.09 6.10 -11.70
N HIS A 132 12.56 7.01 -12.52
CA HIS A 132 11.13 7.28 -12.57
C HIS A 132 10.30 6.03 -12.87
N GLY A 133 9.24 5.83 -12.10
CA GLY A 133 8.34 4.68 -12.20
C GLY A 133 8.67 3.55 -11.23
N ALA A 134 9.86 3.58 -10.59
CA ALA A 134 10.15 2.68 -9.49
C ALA A 134 9.21 2.94 -8.30
N SER A 135 8.80 1.87 -7.64
CA SER A 135 7.89 1.92 -6.50
C SER A 135 8.24 0.89 -5.44
N ALA A 136 7.74 1.12 -4.22
CA ALA A 136 7.76 0.18 -3.12
C ALA A 136 6.41 0.17 -2.42
N MET A 137 6.03 -0.99 -1.89
CA MET A 137 5.07 -1.11 -0.80
C MET A 137 5.85 -1.24 0.50
N ILE A 138 5.37 -0.57 1.55
CA ILE A 138 6.00 -0.52 2.86
C ILE A 138 4.93 -0.87 3.89
N VAL A 139 5.24 -1.82 4.77
CA VAL A 139 4.47 -2.09 5.98
C VAL A 139 5.33 -1.67 7.16
N SER A 140 4.74 -0.94 8.09
CA SER A 140 5.42 -0.44 9.27
C SER A 140 4.67 -0.81 10.53
N PHE A 141 5.41 -1.18 11.57
CA PHE A 141 4.89 -1.47 12.90
C PHE A 141 5.57 -0.59 13.93
N GLY A 142 4.85 -0.14 14.94
CA GLY A 142 5.42 0.67 16.00
C GLY A 142 4.37 1.18 16.97
N GLN A 143 4.60 2.38 17.48
CA GLN A 143 3.65 3.14 18.26
C GLN A 143 3.28 4.43 17.54
N ASP A 144 2.03 4.84 17.63
CA ASP A 144 1.61 6.17 17.19
C ASP A 144 2.17 7.27 18.11
N ARG A 145 1.84 8.53 17.82
CA ARG A 145 2.25 9.68 18.64
C ARG A 145 1.71 9.66 20.08
N ASN A 146 0.68 8.86 20.35
CA ASN A 146 0.08 8.70 21.67
C ASN A 146 0.64 7.48 22.42
N GLY A 147 1.55 6.72 21.82
CA GLY A 147 2.14 5.51 22.39
C GLY A 147 1.30 4.23 22.18
N SER A 148 0.23 4.29 21.38
CA SER A 148 -0.63 3.14 21.08
C SER A 148 -0.02 2.29 19.96
N PRO A 149 -0.16 0.95 19.97
CA PRO A 149 0.28 0.11 18.87
C PRO A 149 -0.29 0.59 17.53
N TYR A 150 0.56 0.73 16.54
CA TYR A 150 0.20 1.21 15.21
C TYR A 150 0.86 0.35 14.14
N ALA A 151 0.08 0.02 13.11
CA ALA A 151 0.56 -0.66 11.93
C ALA A 151 -0.03 0.03 10.70
N HIS A 152 0.77 0.21 9.65
CA HIS A 152 0.29 0.88 8.43
C HIS A 152 0.96 0.35 7.18
N ALA A 153 0.18 0.27 6.11
CA ALA A 153 0.63 -0.10 4.78
C ALA A 153 0.49 1.10 3.83
N TYR A 154 1.57 1.45 3.16
CA TYR A 154 1.64 2.61 2.28
C TYR A 154 2.70 2.37 1.20
N ASN A 155 2.89 3.35 0.30
CA ASN A 155 3.80 3.20 -0.82
C ASN A 155 4.91 4.24 -0.78
N ALA A 156 5.96 4.00 -1.55
CA ALA A 156 6.91 5.03 -1.94
C ALA A 156 7.17 4.92 -3.44
N VAL A 157 7.32 6.05 -4.12
CA VAL A 157 7.53 6.07 -5.57
C VAL A 157 8.63 7.04 -5.96
N ASN A 158 9.31 6.74 -7.07
CA ASN A 158 10.16 7.69 -7.77
C ASN A 158 9.35 8.40 -8.86
N TYR A 159 8.93 9.63 -8.57
CA TYR A 159 8.29 10.50 -9.54
C TYR A 159 9.31 11.52 -10.06
N ARG A 160 9.75 11.32 -11.31
CA ARG A 160 10.68 12.23 -12.03
C ARG A 160 11.97 12.54 -11.26
N GLY A 161 12.54 11.53 -10.58
CA GLY A 161 13.79 11.65 -9.83
C GLY A 161 13.61 12.03 -8.36
N GLN A 162 12.38 12.34 -7.92
CA GLN A 162 12.06 12.58 -6.52
C GLN A 162 11.41 11.34 -5.92
N VAL A 163 12.00 10.81 -4.86
CA VAL A 163 11.39 9.73 -4.08
C VAL A 163 10.44 10.35 -3.05
N THR A 164 9.18 9.90 -3.05
CA THR A 164 8.14 10.38 -2.14
C THR A 164 7.40 9.21 -1.53
N VAL A 165 7.08 9.33 -0.24
CA VAL A 165 6.10 8.48 0.44
C VAL A 165 4.70 8.88 -0.03
N VAL A 166 3.83 7.88 -0.16
CA VAL A 166 2.47 7.96 -0.67
C VAL A 166 1.58 7.20 0.30
N ASP A 167 0.69 7.91 0.97
CA ASP A 167 -0.41 7.32 1.71
C ASP A 167 -1.70 7.50 0.91
N ALA A 168 -2.13 6.41 0.28
CA ALA A 168 -3.33 6.39 -0.53
C ALA A 168 -4.61 6.19 0.29
N GLN A 169 -4.50 5.81 1.57
CA GLN A 169 -5.64 5.72 2.47
C GLN A 169 -6.11 7.13 2.83
N GLU A 170 -5.19 7.98 3.29
CA GLU A 170 -5.49 9.38 3.67
C GLU A 170 -5.45 10.35 2.48
N GLY A 171 -4.92 9.91 1.33
CA GLY A 171 -4.83 10.75 0.14
C GLY A 171 -3.67 11.76 0.19
N ILE A 172 -2.61 11.50 0.94
CA ILE A 172 -1.49 12.42 1.18
C ILE A 172 -0.15 11.92 0.61
N VAL A 173 0.78 12.86 0.38
CA VAL A 173 2.14 12.60 -0.14
C VAL A 173 3.14 13.39 0.73
N PRO A 174 3.47 12.90 1.94
CA PRO A 174 4.20 13.68 2.96
C PRO A 174 5.66 13.99 2.64
N GLY A 175 6.21 13.45 1.53
CA GLY A 175 7.63 13.53 1.21
C GLY A 175 8.43 12.45 1.94
N TRP A 176 9.71 12.30 1.58
CA TRP A 176 10.58 11.32 2.22
C TRP A 176 11.26 11.90 3.47
N ASN A 177 11.17 11.19 4.59
CA ASN A 177 11.91 11.50 5.81
C ASN A 177 12.51 10.20 6.38
N SER A 178 13.84 10.15 6.50
CA SER A 178 14.56 8.95 6.94
C SER A 178 14.52 8.73 8.45
N GLU A 179 14.11 9.70 9.24
CA GLU A 179 13.89 9.54 10.69
C GLU A 179 12.50 8.96 11.01
N SER A 180 11.54 9.20 10.10
CA SER A 180 10.14 8.80 10.24
C SER A 180 9.55 8.70 8.84
N LEU A 181 9.46 7.46 8.32
CA LEU A 181 8.95 7.21 6.97
C LEU A 181 7.49 7.64 6.81
N HIS A 182 6.71 7.63 7.89
CA HIS A 182 5.31 8.04 7.88
C HIS A 182 5.04 9.03 9.03
N PRO A 183 4.34 10.15 8.80
CA PRO A 183 4.13 11.20 9.80
C PRO A 183 3.51 10.71 11.12
N ASP A 184 2.69 9.65 11.08
CA ASP A 184 2.02 9.07 12.24
C ASP A 184 2.81 7.94 12.92
N LEU A 185 3.94 7.55 12.34
CA LEU A 185 4.93 6.66 12.92
C LEU A 185 6.13 7.48 13.41
N PRO A 186 6.12 7.96 14.67
CA PRO A 186 7.31 8.55 15.28
C PRO A 186 8.51 7.59 15.22
N SER A 187 9.71 8.13 15.36
CA SER A 187 10.96 7.39 15.17
C SER A 187 11.04 6.10 16.00
N GLY A 188 11.60 5.05 15.39
CA GLY A 188 11.81 3.75 16.04
C GLY A 188 10.83 2.63 15.64
N GLY A 189 9.98 2.84 14.62
CA GLY A 189 9.18 1.78 14.02
C GLY A 189 10.01 0.74 13.26
N GLU A 190 9.50 -0.48 13.17
CA GLU A 190 10.02 -1.53 12.29
C GLU A 190 9.39 -1.36 10.91
N HIS A 191 10.22 -1.37 9.87
CA HIS A 191 9.77 -1.18 8.51
C HIS A 191 10.14 -2.38 7.65
N PHE A 192 9.20 -2.79 6.80
CA PHE A 192 9.31 -3.90 5.89
C PHE A 192 8.94 -3.40 4.50
N ALA A 193 9.72 -3.71 3.48
CA ALA A 193 9.46 -3.25 2.13
C ALA A 193 9.51 -4.36 1.10
N MET A 194 8.82 -4.11 0.00
CA MET A 194 8.98 -4.76 -1.28
C MET A 194 9.02 -3.70 -2.36
N ALA A 195 9.94 -3.81 -3.31
CA ALA A 195 10.10 -2.77 -4.32
C ALA A 195 10.33 -3.34 -5.71
N TRP A 196 9.94 -2.55 -6.71
CA TRP A 196 10.04 -2.89 -8.12
C TRP A 196 10.52 -1.69 -8.94
N ASP A 197 11.17 -1.97 -10.06
CA ASP A 197 11.42 -0.95 -11.07
C ASP A 197 10.17 -0.64 -11.91
N LYS A 198 10.31 0.26 -12.88
CA LYS A 198 9.22 0.65 -13.77
C LYS A 198 8.71 -0.51 -14.63
N GLU A 199 9.55 -1.50 -14.94
CA GLU A 199 9.14 -2.72 -15.64
C GLU A 199 8.47 -3.76 -14.72
N GLY A 200 8.34 -3.47 -13.43
CA GLY A 200 7.71 -4.37 -12.46
C GLY A 200 8.64 -5.50 -12.00
N ARG A 201 9.94 -5.41 -12.29
CA ARG A 201 10.94 -6.38 -11.82
C ARG A 201 11.34 -6.05 -10.38
N ARG A 202 11.49 -7.07 -9.56
CA ARG A 202 11.84 -6.91 -8.14
C ARG A 202 13.22 -6.28 -7.99
N ILE A 203 13.31 -5.21 -7.20
CA ILE A 203 14.56 -4.53 -6.87
C ILE A 203 14.87 -4.54 -5.36
N TRP A 204 13.91 -4.94 -4.52
CA TRP A 204 14.08 -5.16 -3.08
C TRP A 204 13.48 -6.49 -2.66
#